data_AF-A0AAW1BTA0-F1
#
_entry.id   AF-A0AAW1BTA0-F1
#
_cell.length_a   1.000
_cell.length_b   1.000
_cell.length_c   1.000
_cell.angle_alpha   90.00
_cell.angle_beta   90.00
_cell.angle_gamma   90.00
#
_symmetry.space_group_name_H-M   'P 1'
#
loop_
_entity.id
_entity.type
_entity.pdbx_description
1 polymer ?
#
loop_
_entity_poly.entity_id
_entity_poly.type
_entity_poly.pdbx_seq_one_letter_code
_entity_poly.pdbx_strand_id
1 'polypeptide(L)'
;MGSAGLPLMLLLLLLAGALARIPGSEGGQETPAHFLLQWKSECHFSNGTRRVRFLFRNFYDRQEISRFDSARGEFEAVTPLGQPDVDKWNSDKGILQIKRAEVDSF
;
A
#
# COMPACT_ATOMS: atom_id res chain seq x y z
N MET A 1 68.75 8.63 -0.41
CA MET A 1 67.45 7.93 -0.34
C MET A 1 66.87 8.11 1.06
N GLY A 2 65.60 8.49 1.20
CA GLY A 2 64.88 8.33 2.47
C GLY A 2 63.93 9.47 2.86
N SER A 3 62.62 9.22 2.68
CA SER A 3 61.53 9.63 3.59
C SER A 3 61.12 11.11 3.77
N ALA A 4 61.12 11.94 2.73
CA ALA A 4 60.31 13.19 2.74
C ALA A 4 58.89 13.00 2.16
N GLY A 5 58.58 11.82 1.61
CA GLY A 5 57.28 11.53 0.97
C GLY A 5 56.19 11.01 1.91
N LEU A 6 56.54 10.50 3.09
CA LEU A 6 55.56 9.96 4.05
C LEU A 6 54.58 11.00 4.63
N PRO A 7 54.99 12.23 5.02
CA PRO A 7 54.06 13.14 5.70
C PRO A 7 52.99 13.68 4.75
N LEU A 8 53.34 13.91 3.47
CA LEU A 8 52.38 14.40 2.48
C LEU A 8 51.42 13.30 2.03
N MET A 9 51.90 12.05 1.87
CA MET A 9 51.03 10.91 1.58
C MET A 9 50.04 10.64 2.72
N LEU A 10 50.51 10.74 3.97
CA LEU A 10 49.66 10.56 5.15
C LEU A 10 48.57 11.65 5.22
N LEU A 11 48.93 12.90 4.93
CA LEU A 11 47.98 14.01 4.84
C LEU A 11 46.95 13.81 3.71
N LEU A 12 47.38 13.33 2.54
CA LEU A 12 46.50 13.01 1.41
C LEU A 12 45.52 11.87 1.74
N LEU A 13 45.97 10.83 2.43
CA LEU A 13 45.12 9.71 2.85
C LEU A 13 44.06 10.14 3.88
N LEU A 14 44.43 11.03 4.81
CA LEU A 14 43.49 11.59 5.80
C LEU A 14 42.44 12.49 5.14
N LEU A 15 42.83 13.30 4.15
CA LEU A 15 41.90 14.15 3.37
C LEU A 15 40.95 13.31 2.49
N ALA A 16 41.44 12.23 1.87
CA ALA A 16 40.61 11.31 1.11
C ALA A 16 39.60 10.55 2.00
N GLY A 17 40.02 10.12 3.20
CA GLY A 17 39.13 9.45 4.17
C GLY A 17 38.00 10.36 4.70
N ALA A 18 38.24 11.66 4.80
CA ALA A 18 37.23 12.64 5.19
C ALA A 18 36.21 12.93 4.07
N LEU A 19 36.63 12.85 2.80
CA LEU A 19 35.76 13.03 1.63
C LEU A 19 35.03 11.74 1.21
N ALA A 20 35.53 10.57 1.63
CA ALA A 20 34.92 9.26 1.34
C ALA A 20 33.79 8.88 2.31
N ARG A 21 33.56 9.63 3.39
CA ARG A 21 32.36 9.45 4.21
C ARG A 21 31.17 10.07 3.51
N ILE A 22 30.56 9.31 2.60
CA ILE A 22 29.21 9.59 2.12
C ILE A 22 28.28 9.50 3.34
N PRO A 23 27.65 10.60 3.78
CA PRO A 23 26.62 10.53 4.80
C PRO A 23 25.47 9.69 4.24
N GLY A 24 25.19 8.54 4.86
CA GLY A 24 24.15 7.60 4.39
C GLY A 24 24.67 6.26 3.87
N SER A 25 25.98 6.02 3.81
CA SER A 25 26.56 4.68 3.59
C SER A 25 26.89 3.98 4.92
N GLU A 26 26.12 4.23 5.97
CA GLU A 26 26.05 3.28 7.07
C GLU A 26 25.12 2.16 6.59
N GLY A 27 25.61 0.92 6.63
CA GLY A 27 24.80 -0.27 6.39
C GLY A 27 23.70 -0.38 7.46
N GLY A 28 22.69 0.49 7.34
CA GLY A 28 21.44 0.38 8.07
C GLY A 28 20.78 -0.90 7.60
N GLN A 29 20.41 -1.75 8.54
CA GLN A 29 19.58 -2.91 8.29
C GLN A 29 18.31 -2.40 7.58
N GLU A 30 18.19 -2.67 6.27
CA GLU A 30 16.97 -2.34 5.53
C GLU A 30 15.80 -2.98 6.29
N THR A 31 14.86 -2.15 6.74
CA THR A 31 13.62 -2.67 7.32
C THR A 31 12.97 -3.57 6.27
N PRO A 32 12.62 -4.83 6.62
CA PRO A 32 12.02 -5.74 5.67
C PRO A 32 10.80 -5.10 5.00
N ALA A 33 10.68 -5.25 3.69
CA ALA A 33 9.51 -4.80 2.97
C ALA A 33 8.26 -5.45 3.58
N HIS A 34 7.24 -4.63 3.85
CA HIS A 34 5.99 -5.07 4.43
C HIS A 34 4.86 -4.73 3.47
N PHE A 35 4.07 -5.74 3.14
CA PHE A 35 2.92 -5.62 2.25
C PHE A 35 1.70 -6.16 2.98
N LEU A 36 0.63 -5.38 3.02
CA LEU A 36 -0.61 -5.75 3.67
C LEU A 36 -1.79 -5.61 2.73
N LEU A 37 -2.52 -6.70 2.51
CA LEU A 37 -3.80 -6.68 1.82
C LEU A 37 -4.90 -6.91 2.86
N GLN A 38 -5.90 -6.04 2.90
CA GLN A 38 -7.05 -6.18 3.80
C GLN A 38 -8.34 -5.99 3.04
N TRP A 39 -9.39 -6.68 3.49
CA TRP A 39 -10.75 -6.43 3.08
C TRP A 39 -11.65 -6.29 4.30
N LYS A 40 -12.64 -5.40 4.20
CA LYS A 40 -13.66 -5.19 5.22
C LYS A 40 -15.03 -5.40 4.60
N SER A 41 -15.83 -6.27 5.21
CA SER A 41 -17.25 -6.44 4.93
C SER A 41 -18.01 -5.77 6.07
N GLU A 42 -18.61 -4.61 5.80
CA GLU A 42 -19.25 -3.77 6.79
C GLU A 42 -20.76 -3.73 6.54
N CYS A 43 -21.55 -3.91 7.60
CA CYS A 43 -23.01 -3.72 7.57
C CYS A 43 -23.37 -2.51 8.42
N HIS A 44 -23.90 -1.47 7.77
CA HIS A 44 -24.28 -0.21 8.43
C HIS A 44 -25.80 -0.20 8.61
N PHE A 45 -26.22 -0.34 9.87
CA PHE A 45 -27.62 -0.36 10.28
C PHE A 45 -28.10 1.02 10.65
N SER A 46 -29.22 1.46 10.08
CA SER A 46 -29.89 2.71 10.46
C SER A 46 -31.36 2.45 10.72
N ASN A 47 -31.90 3.02 11.80
CA ASN A 47 -33.26 2.75 12.26
C ASN A 47 -33.53 1.24 12.47
N GLY A 48 -32.65 0.57 13.22
CA GLY A 48 -32.63 -0.89 13.36
C GLY A 48 -32.24 -1.58 12.06
N THR A 49 -32.97 -2.62 11.67
CA THR A 49 -32.75 -3.37 10.42
C THR A 49 -33.57 -2.83 9.24
N ARG A 50 -34.33 -1.74 9.42
CA ARG A 50 -35.18 -1.18 8.36
C ARG A 50 -34.39 -0.61 7.19
N ARG A 51 -33.16 -0.14 7.44
CA ARG A 51 -32.27 0.41 6.42
C ARG A 51 -30.86 -0.11 6.67
N VAL A 52 -30.40 -0.97 5.78
CA VAL A 52 -29.06 -1.55 5.83
C VAL A 52 -28.29 -1.14 4.59
N ARG A 53 -27.02 -0.78 4.79
CA ARG A 53 -26.07 -0.51 3.72
C ARG A 53 -24.89 -1.45 3.90
N PHE A 54 -24.62 -2.23 2.86
CA PHE A 54 -23.48 -3.12 2.81
C PHE A 54 -22.32 -2.42 2.09
N LEU A 55 -21.15 -2.45 2.71
CA LEU A 55 -19.91 -1.91 2.18
C LEU A 55 -18.84 -2.98 2.18
N PHE A 56 -18.31 -3.32 1.01
CA PHE A 56 -17.14 -4.16 0.88
C PHE A 56 -15.97 -3.32 0.40
N ARG A 57 -14.87 -3.27 1.16
CA ARG A 57 -13.76 -2.35 0.92
C ARG A 57 -12.45 -3.11 0.91
N ASN A 58 -11.63 -2.92 -0.12
CA ASN A 58 -10.29 -3.50 -0.21
C ASN A 58 -9.22 -2.43 0.03
N PHE A 59 -8.16 -2.81 0.74
CA PHE A 59 -7.05 -1.94 1.11
C PHE A 59 -5.73 -2.59 0.75
N TYR A 60 -4.86 -1.82 0.11
CA TYR A 60 -3.44 -2.11 0.00
C TYR A 60 -2.68 -1.20 0.97
N ASP A 61 -1.98 -1.82 1.91
CA ASP A 61 -1.44 -1.22 3.12
C ASP A 61 -2.49 -0.40 3.88
N ARG A 62 -2.39 0.93 3.81
CA ARG A 62 -3.33 1.87 4.48
C ARG A 62 -4.22 2.62 3.51
N GLN A 63 -4.15 2.28 2.22
CA GLN A 63 -4.90 2.92 1.16
C GLN A 63 -6.05 2.03 0.69
N GLU A 64 -7.26 2.57 0.72
CA GLU A 64 -8.40 1.89 0.09
C GLU A 64 -8.23 1.94 -1.43
N ILE A 65 -8.28 0.78 -2.08
CA ILE A 65 -8.04 0.65 -3.52
C ILE A 65 -9.33 0.43 -4.32
N SER A 66 -10.32 -0.24 -3.74
CA SER A 66 -11.62 -0.51 -4.37
C SER A 66 -12.72 -0.70 -3.34
N ARG A 67 -13.96 -0.47 -3.77
CA ARG A 67 -15.15 -0.51 -2.92
C ARG A 67 -16.35 -1.06 -3.69
N PHE A 68 -17.17 -1.88 -3.04
CA PHE A 68 -18.55 -2.10 -3.43
C PHE A 68 -19.46 -1.47 -2.38
N ASP A 69 -20.45 -0.72 -2.84
CA ASP A 69 -21.47 -0.09 -2.01
C ASP A 69 -22.85 -0.53 -2.48
N SER A 70 -23.65 -1.14 -1.59
CA SER A 70 -24.96 -1.63 -1.97
C SER A 70 -25.91 -0.52 -2.45
N ALA A 71 -25.69 0.74 -2.05
CA ALA A 71 -26.45 1.86 -2.57
C ALA A 71 -26.17 2.15 -4.05
N ARG A 72 -24.97 1.79 -4.53
CA ARG A 72 -24.54 1.96 -5.93
C ARG A 72 -24.71 0.67 -6.74
N GLY A 73 -24.53 -0.48 -6.10
CA GLY A 73 -24.75 -1.80 -6.69
C GLY A 73 -23.65 -2.26 -7.64
N GLU A 74 -22.48 -1.64 -7.62
CA GLU A 74 -21.32 -2.02 -8.42
C GLU A 74 -20.01 -1.66 -7.71
N PHE A 75 -18.90 -2.22 -8.17
CA PHE A 75 -17.59 -1.89 -7.66
C PHE A 75 -17.12 -0.54 -8.23
N GLU A 76 -16.41 0.21 -7.40
CA GLU A 76 -15.76 1.47 -7.71
C GLU A 76 -14.27 1.34 -7.39
N ALA A 77 -13.43 1.81 -8.30
CA ALA A 77 -12.00 1.97 -8.05
C ALA A 77 -11.80 3.26 -7.27
N VAL A 78 -11.30 3.14 -6.03
CA VAL A 78 -10.98 4.30 -5.18
C VAL A 78 -9.64 4.91 -5.60
N THR A 79 -8.77 4.08 -6.18
CA THR A 79 -7.47 4.49 -6.73
C THR A 79 -7.21 3.77 -8.05
N PRO A 80 -6.29 4.27 -8.89
CA PRO A 80 -5.92 3.58 -10.13
C PRO A 80 -5.44 2.14 -9.93
N LEU A 81 -4.84 1.84 -8.78
CA LEU A 81 -4.36 0.49 -8.44
C LEU A 81 -5.50 -0.54 -8.39
N GLY A 82 -6.71 -0.13 -7.99
CA GLY A 82 -7.87 -1.01 -7.93
C GLY A 82 -8.65 -1.16 -9.24
N GLN A 83 -8.36 -0.33 -10.26
CA GLN A 83 -9.13 -0.32 -11.51
C GLN A 83 -9.16 -1.68 -12.23
N PRO A 84 -8.05 -2.43 -12.37
CA PRO A 84 -8.07 -3.71 -13.07
C PRO A 84 -9.00 -4.74 -12.43
N ASP A 85 -9.03 -4.78 -11.09
CA ASP A 85 -9.91 -5.67 -10.34
C ASP A 85 -11.37 -5.25 -10.48
N VAL A 86 -11.64 -3.94 -10.42
CA VAL A 86 -12.99 -3.37 -10.58
C VAL A 86 -13.56 -3.64 -11.96
N ASP A 87 -12.78 -3.47 -13.02
CA ASP A 87 -13.19 -3.78 -14.39
C ASP A 87 -13.58 -5.26 -14.52
N LYS A 88 -12.75 -6.15 -13.95
CA LYS A 88 -13.02 -7.57 -13.93
C LYS A 88 -14.30 -7.90 -13.14
N TRP A 89 -14.46 -7.39 -11.92
CA TRP A 89 -15.62 -7.69 -11.10
C TRP A 89 -16.92 -7.11 -11.66
N ASN A 90 -16.89 -5.92 -12.25
CA ASN A 90 -18.08 -5.30 -12.84
C ASN A 90 -18.49 -5.96 -14.16
N SER A 91 -17.57 -6.58 -14.90
CA SER A 91 -17.91 -7.37 -16.09
C SER A 91 -18.50 -8.75 -15.75
N ASP A 92 -18.24 -9.28 -14.55
CA ASP A 92 -18.83 -10.51 -14.05
C ASP A 92 -20.20 -10.28 -13.38
N LYS A 93 -21.26 -10.62 -14.12
CA LYS A 93 -22.63 -10.48 -13.62
C LYS A 93 -22.93 -11.35 -12.40
N GLY A 94 -22.29 -12.51 -12.25
CA GLY A 94 -22.48 -13.40 -11.12
C GLY A 94 -21.94 -12.78 -9.83
N ILE A 95 -20.73 -12.21 -9.90
CA ILE A 95 -20.13 -11.49 -8.77
C ILE A 95 -21.01 -10.30 -8.35
N LEU A 96 -21.48 -9.49 -9.30
CA LEU A 96 -22.35 -8.35 -8.99
C LEU A 96 -23.68 -8.76 -8.36
N GLN A 97 -24.30 -9.84 -8.84
CA GLN A 97 -25.55 -10.34 -8.26
C GLN A 97 -25.37 -10.78 -6.82
N ILE A 98 -24.31 -11.56 -6.54
CA ILE A 98 -23.99 -12.00 -5.17
C ILE A 98 -23.76 -10.79 -4.27
N LYS A 99 -22.94 -9.83 -4.69
CA LYS A 99 -22.63 -8.64 -3.87
C LYS A 99 -23.83 -7.73 -3.62
N ARG A 100 -24.76 -7.62 -4.57
CA ARG A 100 -26.02 -6.88 -4.38
C ARG A 100 -26.92 -7.55 -3.34
N ALA A 101 -26.90 -8.88 -3.26
CA ALA A 101 -27.71 -9.65 -2.32
C ALA A 101 -27.14 -9.67 -0.89
N GLU A 102 -25.88 -9.29 -0.67
CA GLU A 102 -25.26 -9.25 0.67
C GLU A 102 -25.94 -8.26 1.62
N VAL A 103 -26.68 -7.28 1.10
CA VAL A 103 -27.47 -6.40 1.95
C VAL A 103 -28.61 -7.14 2.65
N ASP A 104 -29.01 -8.33 2.20
CA ASP A 104 -30.13 -9.11 2.76
C ASP A 104 -29.66 -10.30 3.62
N SER A 105 -28.35 -10.46 3.86
CA SER A 105 -27.76 -11.67 4.48
C SER A 105 -27.33 -11.52 5.95
N PHE A 106 -27.78 -10.48 6.66
CA PHE A 106 -27.34 -10.13 8.02
C PHE A 106 -28.28 -10.61 9.15
#